data_AF-A0A948T1I7-F1
#
_entry.id   AF-A0A948T1I7-F1
#
_cell.length_a   1.000
_cell.length_b   1.000
_cell.length_c   1.000
_cell.angle_alpha   90.00
_cell.angle_beta   90.00
_cell.angle_gamma   90.00
#
_symmetry.space_group_name_H-M   'P 1'
#
loop_
_entity.id
_entity.type
_entity.pdbx_description
1 polymer ?
#
loop_
_entity_poly.entity_id
_entity_poly.type
_entity_poly.pdbx_seq_one_letter_code
_entity_poly.pdbx_strand_id
1 'polypeptide(L)'
;MISSELILLLVAAGLVLVALAVFVWSMYHDSIQYERLEMSTPVFDRAGFSMDSLPQESYLRLERIYLLGRKVAQMEFFIQPQWTAWLRVAMHGQELRLEDWAMPEFDQLAMRVVDGVRVELRQEQNGAVLIQWEKDGFDYALYLPQTEMGLAGGMMEVFVTDSHAKYQ
;
A
#
# COMPACT_ATOMS: atom_id res chain seq x y z
N MET A 1 -20.02 -36.80 -41.15
CA MET A 1 -19.15 -37.35 -40.08
C MET A 1 -17.97 -36.41 -39.95
N ILE A 2 -17.85 -35.65 -38.87
CA ILE A 2 -16.63 -34.87 -38.62
C ILE A 2 -15.54 -35.89 -38.30
N SER A 3 -14.42 -35.88 -39.02
CA SER A 3 -13.31 -36.80 -38.77
C SER A 3 -12.68 -36.49 -37.41
N SER A 4 -12.27 -37.54 -36.69
CA SER A 4 -11.62 -37.44 -35.38
C SER A 4 -10.39 -36.54 -35.38
N GLU A 5 -9.65 -36.49 -36.49
CA GLU A 5 -8.51 -35.59 -36.70
C GLU A 5 -8.90 -34.11 -36.70
N LEU A 6 -10.07 -33.78 -37.27
CA LEU A 6 -10.56 -32.39 -37.34
C LEU A 6 -11.03 -31.92 -35.95
N ILE A 7 -11.58 -32.83 -35.15
CA ILE A 7 -11.90 -32.56 -33.73
C ILE A 7 -10.60 -32.33 -32.94
N LEU A 8 -9.57 -33.15 -33.16
CA LEU A 8 -8.28 -33.03 -32.47
C LEU A 8 -7.56 -31.71 -32.80
N LEU A 9 -7.58 -31.29 -34.07
CA LEU A 9 -7.04 -30.01 -34.50
C LEU A 9 -7.78 -28.82 -33.88
N LEU A 10 -9.12 -28.88 -33.80
CA LEU A 10 -9.91 -27.83 -33.16
C LEU A 10 -9.65 -27.75 -31.66
N VAL A 11 -9.51 -28.88 -30.96
CA VAL A 11 -9.17 -28.91 -29.54
C VAL A 11 -7.76 -28.37 -29.32
N ALA A 12 -6.78 -28.76 -30.13
CA ALA A 12 -5.41 -28.26 -30.04
C ALA A 12 -5.35 -26.75 -30.29
N ALA A 13 -6.03 -26.25 -31.32
CA ALA A 13 -6.11 -24.82 -31.60
C ALA A 13 -6.80 -24.05 -30.46
N GLY A 14 -7.88 -24.61 -29.89
CA GLY A 14 -8.57 -24.05 -28.74
C GLY A 14 -7.67 -23.93 -27.51
N LEU A 15 -6.89 -24.97 -27.19
CA LEU A 15 -5.93 -24.94 -26.08
C LEU A 15 -4.84 -23.89 -26.28
N VAL A 16 -4.33 -23.75 -27.51
CA VAL A 16 -3.34 -22.71 -27.84
C VAL A 16 -3.92 -21.31 -27.66
N LEU A 17 -5.16 -21.07 -28.08
CA LEU A 17 -5.83 -19.78 -27.90
C LEU A 17 -6.07 -19.45 -26.42
N VAL A 18 -6.48 -20.43 -25.61
CA VAL A 18 -6.64 -20.25 -24.16
C VAL A 18 -5.30 -19.96 -23.50
N ALA A 19 -4.24 -20.70 -23.85
CA ALA A 19 -2.90 -20.44 -23.33
C ALA A 19 -2.40 -19.04 -23.69
N LEU A 20 -2.63 -18.59 -24.94
CA LEU A 20 -2.33 -17.22 -25.36
C LEU A 20 -3.13 -16.18 -24.58
N ALA A 21 -4.43 -16.40 -24.37
CA ALA A 21 -5.27 -15.49 -23.60
C ALA A 21 -4.79 -15.38 -22.15
N VAL A 22 -4.48 -16.51 -21.51
CA VAL A 22 -3.91 -16.54 -20.15
C VAL A 22 -2.54 -15.84 -20.11
N PHE A 23 -1.70 -16.07 -21.11
CA PHE A 23 -0.38 -15.43 -21.19
C PHE A 23 -0.49 -13.91 -21.34
N VAL A 24 -1.34 -13.42 -22.25
CA VAL A 24 -1.60 -11.98 -22.43
C VAL A 24 -2.22 -11.37 -21.18
N TRP A 25 -3.17 -12.06 -20.54
CA TRP A 25 -3.75 -11.64 -19.27
C TRP A 25 -2.70 -11.54 -18.16
N SER A 26 -1.83 -12.54 -18.04
CA SER A 26 -0.72 -12.55 -17.07
C SER A 26 0.22 -11.39 -17.30
N MET A 27 0.66 -11.15 -18.55
CA MET A 27 1.52 -10.02 -18.87
C MET A 27 0.86 -8.67 -18.56
N TYR A 28 -0.43 -8.53 -18.86
CA TYR A 28 -1.17 -7.30 -18.55
C TYR A 28 -1.29 -7.08 -17.04
N HIS A 29 -1.65 -8.14 -16.29
CA HIS A 29 -1.76 -8.09 -14.85
C HIS A 29 -0.43 -7.72 -14.19
N ASP A 30 0.67 -8.35 -14.60
CA ASP A 30 2.01 -8.02 -14.09
C ASP A 30 2.38 -6.57 -14.40
N SER A 31 2.08 -6.09 -15.62
CA SER A 31 2.39 -4.70 -15.99
C SER A 31 1.70 -3.67 -15.10
N ILE A 32 0.46 -3.94 -14.67
CA ILE A 32 -0.27 -3.06 -13.75
C ILE A 32 0.32 -3.17 -12.36
N GLN A 33 0.62 -4.38 -11.89
CA GLN A 33 1.14 -4.59 -10.54
C GLN A 33 2.45 -3.82 -10.32
N TYR A 34 3.34 -3.72 -11.31
CA TYR A 34 4.58 -2.95 -11.18
C TYR A 34 4.45 -1.45 -11.55
N GLU A 35 3.26 -0.97 -11.91
CA GLU A 35 3.03 0.44 -12.24
C GLU A 35 3.21 1.31 -10.98
N ARG A 36 4.14 2.27 -11.03
CA ARG A 36 4.32 3.33 -10.04
C ARG A 36 4.13 4.67 -10.72
N LEU A 37 3.12 5.42 -10.30
CA LEU A 37 2.79 6.73 -10.84
C LEU A 37 3.03 7.79 -9.78
N GLU A 38 3.89 8.77 -10.07
CA GLU A 38 4.05 9.94 -9.22
C GLU A 38 2.87 10.89 -9.44
N MET A 39 2.27 11.34 -8.33
CA MET A 39 1.08 12.18 -8.30
C MET A 39 1.44 13.52 -7.66
N SER A 40 0.81 14.61 -8.13
CA SER A 40 1.01 15.94 -7.54
C SER A 40 0.06 16.25 -6.38
N THR A 41 -1.04 15.49 -6.27
CA THR A 41 -2.07 15.66 -5.23
C THR A 41 -2.52 14.29 -4.72
N PRO A 42 -3.02 14.17 -3.48
CA PRO A 42 -3.44 12.90 -2.91
C PRO A 42 -4.86 12.51 -3.36
N VAL A 43 -5.11 12.59 -4.66
CA VAL A 43 -6.38 12.26 -5.32
C VAL A 43 -6.10 11.11 -6.29
N PHE A 44 -6.71 9.94 -6.06
CA PHE A 44 -6.35 8.69 -6.72
C PHE A 44 -7.52 8.11 -7.54
N ASP A 45 -7.91 8.80 -8.61
CA ASP A 45 -9.06 8.42 -9.47
C ASP A 45 -9.00 6.98 -9.97
N ARG A 46 -7.81 6.47 -10.28
CA ARG A 46 -7.64 5.07 -10.73
C ARG A 46 -7.88 4.03 -9.63
N ALA A 47 -7.66 4.42 -8.37
CA ALA A 47 -7.96 3.58 -7.20
C ALA A 47 -9.36 3.84 -6.64
N GLY A 48 -10.03 4.93 -7.04
CA GLY A 48 -11.39 5.27 -6.60
C GLY A 48 -11.46 5.88 -5.19
N PHE A 49 -10.39 6.51 -4.71
CA PHE A 49 -10.38 7.20 -3.43
C PHE A 49 -9.44 8.41 -3.43
N SER A 50 -9.53 9.23 -2.39
CA SER A 50 -8.63 10.37 -2.15
C SER A 50 -8.34 10.50 -0.65
N MET A 51 -7.25 11.18 -0.29
CA MET A 51 -7.04 11.62 1.09
C MET A 51 -7.77 12.94 1.30
N ASP A 52 -8.73 12.94 2.22
CA ASP A 52 -9.44 14.16 2.64
C ASP A 52 -8.59 15.00 3.58
N SER A 53 -7.82 14.33 4.43
CA SER A 53 -6.86 14.96 5.33
C SER A 53 -5.62 14.10 5.52
N LEU A 54 -4.52 14.79 5.78
CA LEU A 54 -3.22 14.24 6.16
C LEU A 54 -2.68 15.08 7.32
N PRO A 55 -1.76 14.54 8.14
CA PRO A 55 -1.07 15.32 9.16
C PRO A 55 -0.49 16.63 8.64
N GLN A 56 -0.78 17.74 9.35
CA GLN A 56 -0.30 19.08 9.01
C GLN A 56 0.53 19.67 10.16
N GLU A 57 1.62 18.97 10.49
CA GLU A 57 2.52 19.37 11.56
C GLU A 57 3.71 20.18 11.03
N SER A 58 4.18 21.19 11.77
CA SER A 58 5.25 22.08 11.30
C SER A 58 6.60 21.38 11.06
N TYR A 59 6.81 20.25 11.73
CA TYR A 59 8.00 19.41 11.61
C TYR A 59 7.85 18.29 10.57
N LEU A 60 6.68 18.16 9.95
CA LEU A 60 6.32 17.11 9.01
C LEU A 60 6.02 17.70 7.63
N ARG A 61 6.67 17.16 6.61
CA ARG A 61 6.52 17.66 5.23
C ARG A 61 6.25 16.50 4.30
N LEU A 62 5.11 16.56 3.59
CA LEU A 62 4.84 15.65 2.49
C LEU A 62 5.77 15.97 1.32
N GLU A 63 6.59 15.00 0.91
CA GLU A 63 7.57 15.19 -0.17
C GLU A 63 7.12 14.57 -1.48
N ARG A 64 6.58 13.35 -1.43
CA ARG A 64 6.23 12.58 -2.63
C ARG A 64 4.92 11.84 -2.44
N ILE A 65 4.15 11.73 -3.51
CA ILE A 65 2.90 10.97 -3.56
C ILE A 65 2.98 10.02 -4.74
N TYR A 66 2.63 8.77 -4.51
CA TYR A 66 2.64 7.71 -5.50
C TYR A 66 1.33 6.94 -5.50
N LEU A 67 0.93 6.48 -6.68
CA LEU A 67 -0.07 5.45 -6.86
C LEU A 67 0.62 4.18 -7.37
N LEU A 68 0.53 3.11 -6.59
CA LEU A 68 1.13 1.82 -6.86
C LEU A 68 0.06 0.84 -7.30
N GLY A 69 0.28 0.15 -8.41
CA GLY A 69 -0.62 -0.89 -8.88
C GLY A 69 -2.06 -0.44 -9.16
N ARG A 70 -2.28 0.88 -9.33
CA ARG A 70 -3.60 1.54 -9.42
C ARG A 70 -4.52 1.33 -8.20
N LYS A 71 -3.96 0.92 -7.06
CA LYS A 71 -4.74 0.49 -5.89
C LYS A 71 -4.23 1.09 -4.58
N VAL A 72 -2.93 1.21 -4.43
CA VAL A 72 -2.31 1.62 -3.16
C VAL A 72 -1.73 3.03 -3.32
N ALA A 73 -2.18 3.94 -2.48
CA ALA A 73 -1.54 5.24 -2.33
C ALA A 73 -0.31 5.10 -1.43
N GLN A 74 0.83 5.65 -1.84
CA GLN A 74 2.01 5.82 -0.99
C GLN A 74 2.35 7.30 -0.88
N MET A 75 2.57 7.78 0.34
CA MET A 75 2.94 9.15 0.63
C MET A 75 4.20 9.13 1.50
N GLU A 76 5.23 9.85 1.05
CA GLU A 76 6.52 9.91 1.71
C GLU A 76 6.65 11.27 2.41
N PHE A 77 6.93 11.21 3.71
CA PHE A 77 7.06 12.37 4.57
C PHE A 77 8.50 12.49 5.06
N PHE A 78 8.98 13.72 5.10
CA PHE A 78 10.17 14.11 5.83
C PHE A 78 9.76 14.64 7.21
N ILE A 79 10.46 14.15 8.24
CA ILE A 79 10.26 14.52 9.64
C ILE A 79 11.55 15.16 10.14
N GLN A 80 11.47 16.40 10.61
CA GLN A 80 12.63 17.13 11.12
C GLN A 80 13.25 16.44 12.35
N PRO A 81 14.59 16.38 12.46
CA PRO A 81 15.57 16.98 11.56
C PRO A 81 16.03 16.06 10.41
N GLN A 82 15.77 14.74 10.46
CA GLN A 82 16.38 13.81 9.51
C GLN A 82 15.62 12.49 9.29
N TRP A 83 14.42 12.31 9.85
CA TRP A 83 13.68 11.06 9.71
C TRP A 83 12.75 11.08 8.52
N THR A 84 12.34 9.89 8.09
CA THR A 84 11.36 9.70 7.03
C THR A 84 10.25 8.79 7.51
N ALA A 85 9.06 9.00 6.96
CA ALA A 85 7.92 8.13 7.18
C ALA A 85 7.20 7.87 5.86
N TRP A 86 6.82 6.62 5.64
CA TRP A 86 6.11 6.19 4.44
C TRP A 86 4.73 5.71 4.84
N LEU A 87 3.72 6.46 4.44
CA LEU A 87 2.32 6.11 4.65
C LEU A 87 1.79 5.40 3.41
N ARG A 88 1.20 4.22 3.59
CA ARG A 88 0.41 3.53 2.57
C ARG A 88 -1.04 3.42 2.99
N VAL A 89 -1.90 3.60 2.00
CA VAL A 89 -3.36 3.55 2.16
C VAL A 89 -3.96 2.80 0.98
N ALA A 90 -4.88 1.89 1.28
CA ALA A 90 -5.69 1.21 0.27
C ALA A 90 -7.10 0.93 0.82
N MET A 91 -8.05 0.64 -0.04
CA MET A 91 -9.37 0.19 0.40
C MET A 91 -9.25 -1.11 1.19
N HIS A 92 -10.11 -1.30 2.18
CA HIS A 92 -10.04 -2.47 3.07
C HIS A 92 -10.01 -3.80 2.29
N GLY A 93 -9.09 -4.68 2.69
CA GLY A 93 -8.86 -5.98 2.08
C GLY A 93 -7.96 -5.96 0.84
N GLN A 94 -7.47 -4.79 0.41
CA GLN A 94 -6.42 -4.69 -0.61
C GLN A 94 -5.04 -4.86 0.01
N GLU A 95 -4.15 -5.56 -0.70
CA GLU A 95 -2.77 -5.72 -0.28
C GLU A 95 -2.02 -4.37 -0.33
N LEU A 96 -1.54 -3.91 0.82
CA LEU A 96 -0.75 -2.68 0.95
C LEU A 96 0.67 -2.81 0.38
N ARG A 97 1.05 -3.98 -0.13
CA ARG A 97 2.34 -4.27 -0.77
C ARG A 97 3.57 -4.06 0.09
N LEU A 98 3.45 -4.23 1.41
CA LEU A 98 4.49 -3.85 2.37
C LEU A 98 5.84 -4.51 2.09
N GLU A 99 5.86 -5.65 1.39
CA GLU A 99 7.05 -6.34 0.89
C GLU A 99 7.96 -5.48 -0.02
N ASP A 100 7.42 -4.43 -0.66
CA ASP A 100 8.22 -3.47 -1.41
C ASP A 100 9.14 -2.64 -0.50
N TRP A 101 8.77 -2.48 0.77
CA TRP A 101 9.64 -1.90 1.78
C TRP A 101 10.54 -3.02 2.27
N ALA A 102 11.84 -2.93 1.99
CA ALA A 102 12.84 -3.88 2.49
C ALA A 102 12.97 -3.79 4.03
N MET A 103 11.91 -4.19 4.74
CA MET A 103 11.74 -4.06 6.17
C MET A 103 12.59 -5.13 6.88
N PRO A 104 13.13 -4.81 8.07
CA PRO A 104 13.77 -5.82 8.90
C PRO A 104 12.74 -6.78 9.49
N GLU A 105 13.23 -7.84 10.11
CA GLU A 105 12.39 -8.66 10.99
C GLU A 105 12.03 -7.87 12.24
N PHE A 106 10.75 -7.79 12.56
CA PHE A 106 10.27 -7.16 13.78
C PHE A 106 10.22 -8.20 14.91
N ASP A 107 10.80 -7.86 16.06
CA ASP A 107 10.85 -8.74 17.23
C ASP A 107 9.90 -8.32 18.35
N GLN A 108 9.32 -7.12 18.25
CA GLN A 108 8.34 -6.60 19.20
C GLN A 108 7.01 -6.30 18.51
N LEU A 109 5.92 -6.72 19.17
CA LEU A 109 4.54 -6.45 18.75
C LEU A 109 3.78 -5.86 19.93
N ALA A 110 3.10 -4.74 19.71
CA ALA A 110 2.23 -4.10 20.67
C ALA A 110 0.91 -3.70 20.03
N MET A 111 -0.18 -3.88 20.76
CA MET A 111 -1.49 -3.35 20.39
C MET A 111 -1.77 -2.07 21.18
N ARG A 112 -2.23 -1.03 20.49
CA ARG A 112 -2.59 0.26 21.06
C ARG A 112 -3.99 0.67 20.59
N VAL A 113 -4.57 1.62 21.30
CA VAL A 113 -5.80 2.29 20.87
C VAL A 113 -5.48 3.78 20.82
N VAL A 114 -5.71 4.39 19.66
CA VAL A 114 -5.52 5.82 19.42
C VAL A 114 -6.83 6.34 18.87
N ASP A 115 -7.44 7.29 19.56
CA ASP A 115 -8.74 7.86 19.19
C ASP A 115 -9.82 6.80 18.85
N GLY A 116 -9.89 5.74 19.66
CA GLY A 116 -10.81 4.61 19.45
C GLY A 116 -10.44 3.65 18.32
N VAL A 117 -9.42 3.95 17.52
CA VAL A 117 -8.88 3.08 16.46
C VAL A 117 -7.89 2.10 17.07
N ARG A 118 -8.04 0.82 16.74
CA ARG A 118 -7.08 -0.22 17.11
C ARG A 118 -5.86 -0.11 16.19
N VAL A 119 -4.68 -0.03 16.80
CA VAL A 119 -3.42 0.13 16.10
C VAL A 119 -2.48 -1.00 16.47
N GLU A 120 -1.89 -1.63 15.46
CA GLU A 120 -0.82 -2.60 15.60
C GLU A 120 0.52 -1.90 15.40
N LEU A 121 1.42 -2.04 16.37
CA LEU A 121 2.76 -1.48 16.36
C LEU A 121 3.77 -2.63 16.37
N ARG A 122 4.56 -2.74 15.30
CA ARG A 122 5.71 -3.62 15.21
C ARG A 122 6.99 -2.80 15.24
N GLN A 123 7.93 -3.21 16.08
CA GLN A 123 9.18 -2.50 16.27
C GLN A 123 10.34 -3.48 16.26
N GLU A 124 11.45 -3.00 15.70
CA GLU A 124 12.74 -3.68 15.69
C GLU A 124 13.71 -2.93 16.62
N GLN A 125 14.67 -3.67 17.21
CA GLN A 125 15.57 -3.14 18.24
C GLN A 125 16.41 -1.94 17.79
N ASN A 126 16.75 -1.84 16.50
CA ASN A 126 17.57 -0.77 15.94
C ASN A 126 16.72 0.43 15.47
N GLY A 127 15.42 0.42 15.74
CA GLY A 127 14.55 1.60 15.65
C GLY A 127 13.64 1.65 14.43
N ALA A 128 13.60 0.63 13.58
CA ALA A 128 12.58 0.58 12.52
C ALA A 128 11.21 0.24 13.12
N VAL A 129 10.16 0.88 12.61
CA VAL A 129 8.80 0.74 13.14
C VAL A 129 7.80 0.63 12.00
N LEU A 130 6.87 -0.33 12.12
CA LEU A 130 5.69 -0.45 11.28
C LEU A 130 4.44 -0.29 12.15
N ILE A 131 3.59 0.66 11.79
CA ILE A 131 2.31 0.93 12.44
C ILE A 131 1.21 0.61 11.44
N GLN A 132 0.24 -0.21 11.81
CA GLN A 132 -0.88 -0.59 10.95
C GLN A 132 -2.20 -0.38 11.67
N TRP A 133 -3.19 0.11 10.93
CA TRP A 133 -4.54 0.29 11.45
C TRP A 133 -5.57 0.24 10.32
N GLU A 134 -6.82 0.04 10.71
CA GLU A 134 -7.98 0.10 9.82
C GLU A 134 -8.87 1.24 10.30
N LYS A 135 -9.31 2.10 9.38
CA LYS A 135 -10.19 3.24 9.69
C LYS A 135 -11.04 3.57 8.48
N ASP A 136 -12.34 3.80 8.70
CA ASP A 136 -13.29 4.27 7.68
C ASP A 136 -13.37 3.39 6.39
N GLY A 137 -13.09 2.10 6.51
CA GLY A 137 -13.09 1.16 5.37
C GLY A 137 -11.80 1.19 4.54
N PHE A 138 -10.71 1.72 5.09
CA PHE A 138 -9.39 1.74 4.50
C PHE A 138 -8.37 1.08 5.43
N ASP A 139 -7.40 0.39 4.83
CA ASP A 139 -6.25 -0.17 5.52
C ASP A 139 -5.08 0.80 5.38
N TYR A 140 -4.38 1.01 6.50
CA TYR A 140 -3.25 1.93 6.59
C TYR A 140 -2.00 1.21 7.10
N ALA A 141 -0.86 1.62 6.57
CA ALA A 141 0.45 1.27 7.12
C ALA A 141 1.37 2.48 7.11
N LEU A 142 1.98 2.79 8.24
CA LEU A 142 3.00 3.81 8.40
C LEU A 142 4.31 3.11 8.76
N TYR A 143 5.29 3.20 7.87
CA TYR A 143 6.63 2.68 8.12
C TYR A 143 7.60 3.82 8.37
N LEU A 144 8.36 3.71 9.47
CA LEU A 144 9.47 4.57 9.80
C LEU A 144 10.75 3.73 9.76
N PRO A 145 11.60 3.89 8.73
CA PRO A 145 12.82 3.07 8.58
C PRO A 145 13.80 3.24 9.74
N GLN A 146 13.79 4.40 10.38
CA GLN A 146 14.62 4.74 11.52
C GLN A 146 13.85 5.67 12.45
N THR A 147 13.87 5.37 13.75
CA THR A 147 13.23 6.20 14.78
C THR A 147 14.12 6.34 16.01
N GLU A 148 13.87 7.38 16.79
CA GLU A 148 14.38 7.52 18.16
C GLU A 148 13.26 7.25 19.18
N MET A 149 13.64 7.09 20.45
CA MET A 149 12.69 6.88 21.54
C MET A 149 11.61 7.97 21.54
N GLY A 150 10.35 7.55 21.52
CA GLY A 150 9.18 8.44 21.58
C GLY A 150 8.69 8.94 20.21
N LEU A 151 9.53 8.98 19.18
CA LEU A 151 9.12 9.43 17.84
C LEU A 151 7.99 8.55 17.28
N ALA A 152 8.15 7.23 17.37
CA ALA A 152 7.15 6.28 16.88
C ALA A 152 5.76 6.46 17.53
N GLY A 153 5.73 6.73 18.84
CA GLY A 153 4.48 6.97 19.57
C GLY A 153 3.79 8.26 19.13
N GLY A 154 4.54 9.37 19.04
CA GLY A 154 3.99 10.63 18.56
C GLY A 154 3.53 10.57 17.10
N MET A 155 4.28 9.88 16.23
CA MET A 155 3.89 9.73 14.82
C MET A 155 2.66 8.84 14.68
N MET A 156 2.55 7.77 15.48
CA MET A 156 1.34 6.96 15.52
C MET A 156 0.11 7.80 15.89
N GLU A 157 0.20 8.62 16.94
CA GLU A 157 -0.92 9.47 17.37
C GLU A 157 -1.36 10.45 16.29
N VAL A 158 -0.40 11.17 15.70
CA VAL A 158 -0.66 12.17 14.65
C VAL A 158 -1.26 11.52 13.40
N PHE A 159 -0.66 10.44 12.88
CA PHE A 159 -1.10 9.84 11.63
C PHE A 159 -2.44 9.12 11.75
N VAL A 160 -2.69 8.39 12.84
CA VAL A 160 -3.96 7.68 13.03
C VAL A 160 -5.12 8.67 13.20
N THR A 161 -4.85 9.79 13.88
CA THR A 161 -5.87 10.84 14.09
C THR A 161 -6.15 11.59 12.80
N ASP A 162 -5.12 12.11 12.12
CA ASP A 162 -5.30 13.10 11.05
C ASP A 162 -5.36 12.53 9.64
N SER A 163 -5.03 11.25 9.43
CA SER A 163 -5.15 10.61 8.11
C SER A 163 -6.58 10.14 7.89
N HIS A 164 -7.24 10.70 6.89
CA HIS A 164 -8.59 10.29 6.48
C HIS A 164 -8.64 10.09 4.97
N ALA A 165 -9.03 8.89 4.55
CA ALA A 165 -9.32 8.58 3.16
C ALA A 165 -10.84 8.58 2.96
N LYS A 166 -11.25 8.90 1.73
CA LYS A 166 -12.66 8.86 1.31
C LYS A 166 -12.78 8.24 -0.07
N TYR A 167 -13.84 7.46 -0.25
CA TYR A 167 -14.26 6.98 -1.55
C TYR A 167 -14.62 8.17 -2.47
N GLN A 168 -14.34 8.01 -3.77
CA GLN A 168 -14.71 8.97 -4.81
C GLN A 168 -15.99 8.57 -5.52
#